data_AF-A0A2H0I4T9-F1
#
_entry.id   AF-A0A2H0I4T9-F1
#
_cell.length_a   1.000
_cell.length_b   1.000
_cell.length_c   1.000
_cell.angle_alpha   90.00
_cell.angle_beta   90.00
_cell.angle_gamma   90.00
#
_symmetry.space_group_name_H-M   'P 1'
#
loop_
_entity.id
_entity.type
_entity.pdbx_description
1 polymer ?
#
loop_
_entity_poly.entity_id
_entity_poly.type
_entity_poly.pdbx_seq_one_letter_code
_entity_poly.pdbx_strand_id
1 'polypeptide(L)'
;MECRIISNGMMCSNIDYVKKLKNSGLSLIHFSLYSHIQKVHDFLTDTPGSYSKLLQSIQNALKLGIRVQLNCVINKYNQDHLDKTVRCIAKIFPQIQHFVWNNLDPLMMRKTDVALSTLPDFDIASRSLVEAMSFLERNDKTFRVERLPICFMKGFEWASTETRKIVKDEERIVHFLDDRIITRQLGKYWTHDKLEECKECDLSPICSGVYEREKYYNYVKVVPQKVTKQELENIILKIKS
;
A
#
# COMPACT_ATOMS: atom_id res chain seq x y z
N MET A 1 -5.36 8.36 -22.72
CA MET A 1 -5.35 7.47 -21.54
C MET A 1 -4.00 7.59 -20.89
N GLU A 2 -3.94 7.82 -19.58
CA GLU A 2 -2.66 7.90 -18.87
C GLU A 2 -2.06 6.50 -18.72
N CYS A 3 -0.81 6.30 -19.17
CA CYS A 3 -0.10 5.04 -19.01
C CYS A 3 0.70 5.06 -17.70
N ARG A 4 0.55 4.01 -16.89
CA ARG A 4 1.34 3.79 -15.68
C ARG A 4 1.91 2.38 -15.63
N ILE A 5 3.10 2.25 -15.05
CA ILE A 5 3.69 0.95 -14.73
C ILE A 5 3.98 0.85 -13.23
N ILE A 6 3.97 -0.38 -12.71
CA ILE A 6 4.50 -0.71 -11.39
C ILE A 6 5.80 -1.49 -11.63
N SER A 7 6.89 -1.10 -10.96
CA SER A 7 8.22 -1.67 -11.19
C SER A 7 9.05 -1.73 -9.90
N ASN A 8 10.01 -2.65 -9.84
CA ASN A 8 11.06 -2.64 -8.82
C ASN A 8 12.17 -1.60 -9.14
N GLY A 9 12.10 -0.95 -10.31
CA GLY A 9 12.99 0.15 -10.69
C GLY A 9 14.35 -0.26 -11.23
N MET A 10 14.75 -1.53 -11.16
CA MET A 10 16.13 -1.93 -11.47
C MET A 10 16.64 -1.47 -12.85
N MET A 11 15.81 -1.56 -13.89
CA MET A 11 16.17 -1.09 -15.24
C MET A 11 16.12 0.44 -15.39
N CYS A 12 15.29 1.11 -14.58
CA CYS A 12 15.12 2.56 -14.60
C CYS A 12 16.33 3.31 -14.04
N SER A 13 17.31 2.61 -13.44
CA SER A 13 18.59 3.22 -13.07
C SER A 13 19.42 3.60 -14.30
N ASN A 14 19.13 2.98 -15.46
CA ASN A 14 19.65 3.41 -16.76
C ASN A 14 18.76 4.53 -17.34
N ILE A 15 19.30 5.73 -17.45
CA ILE A 15 18.56 6.90 -17.93
C ILE A 15 18.05 6.75 -19.37
N ASP A 16 18.78 6.05 -20.25
CA ASP A 16 18.37 5.89 -21.65
C ASP A 16 17.19 4.94 -21.78
N TYR A 17 17.08 3.96 -20.87
CA TYR A 17 15.86 3.15 -20.76
C TYR A 17 14.66 4.02 -20.33
N VAL A 18 14.83 4.89 -19.34
CA VAL A 18 13.75 5.79 -18.90
C VAL A 18 13.35 6.79 -20.01
N LYS A 19 14.30 7.28 -20.81
CA LYS A 19 14.00 8.10 -22.00
C LYS A 19 13.14 7.34 -23.00
N LYS A 20 13.45 6.06 -23.28
CA LYS A 20 12.62 5.23 -24.16
C LYS A 20 11.19 5.09 -23.63
N LEU A 21 11.05 4.87 -22.31
CA LEU A 21 9.73 4.82 -21.67
C LEU A 21 8.96 6.15 -21.80
N LYS A 22 9.63 7.29 -21.52
CA LYS A 22 9.04 8.63 -21.68
C LYS A 22 8.58 8.88 -23.12
N ASN A 23 9.44 8.58 -24.09
CA ASN A 23 9.15 8.77 -25.51
C ASN A 23 8.01 7.87 -26.01
N SER A 24 7.79 6.74 -25.33
CA SER A 24 6.65 5.84 -25.59
C SER A 24 5.35 6.33 -24.92
N GLY A 25 5.36 7.50 -24.26
CA GLY A 25 4.18 8.10 -23.63
C GLY A 25 3.98 7.76 -22.16
N LEU A 26 4.94 7.13 -21.49
CA LEU A 26 4.83 6.85 -20.05
C LEU A 26 4.90 8.15 -19.24
N SER A 27 3.91 8.38 -18.38
CA SER A 27 3.82 9.58 -17.55
C SER A 27 3.89 9.30 -16.04
N LEU A 28 3.72 8.05 -15.62
CA LEU A 28 3.68 7.66 -14.21
C LEU A 28 4.36 6.31 -13.96
N ILE A 29 5.24 6.24 -12.96
CA ILE A 29 5.83 5.00 -12.45
C ILE A 29 5.56 4.87 -10.96
N HIS A 30 5.09 3.69 -10.55
CA HIS A 30 5.04 3.27 -9.16
C HIS A 30 6.25 2.40 -8.86
N PHE A 31 7.16 2.88 -8.02
CA PHE A 31 8.30 2.07 -7.59
C PHE A 31 8.03 1.37 -6.27
N SER A 32 8.54 0.14 -6.14
CA SER A 32 8.50 -0.62 -4.90
C SER A 32 9.65 -0.22 -3.99
N LEU A 33 9.35 0.39 -2.84
CA LEU A 33 10.32 0.76 -1.81
C LEU A 33 9.93 0.10 -0.49
N TYR A 34 10.87 -0.61 0.12
CA TYR A 34 10.59 -1.38 1.34
C TYR A 34 11.12 -0.75 2.63
N SER A 35 12.22 0.01 2.57
CA SER A 35 12.81 0.66 3.73
C SER A 35 13.79 1.75 3.27
N HIS A 36 13.97 2.80 4.08
CA HIS A 36 15.09 3.73 3.95
C HIS A 36 16.44 3.13 4.39
N ILE A 37 16.41 1.99 5.10
CA ILE A 37 17.61 1.27 5.52
C ILE A 37 18.03 0.37 4.36
N GLN A 38 19.13 0.73 3.69
CA GLN A 38 19.63 0.02 2.52
C GLN A 38 19.74 -1.50 2.75
N LYS A 39 20.31 -1.94 3.88
CA LYS A 39 20.46 -3.37 4.20
C LYS A 39 19.12 -4.10 4.24
N VAL A 40 18.07 -3.47 4.79
CA VAL A 40 16.73 -4.05 4.86
C VAL A 40 16.11 -4.11 3.46
N HIS A 41 16.25 -3.05 2.68
CA HIS A 41 15.70 -3.01 1.33
C HIS A 41 16.37 -4.03 0.40
N ASP A 42 17.71 -4.08 0.39
CA ASP A 42 18.49 -5.02 -0.42
C ASP A 42 18.24 -6.48 0.00
N PHE A 43 18.02 -6.73 1.29
CA PHE A 43 17.61 -8.04 1.79
C PHE A 43 16.22 -8.44 1.27
N LEU A 44 15.24 -7.54 1.36
CA LEU A 44 13.85 -7.81 0.92
C LEU A 44 13.72 -7.97 -0.61
N THR A 45 14.56 -7.30 -1.39
CA THR A 45 14.63 -7.47 -2.84
C THR A 45 15.49 -8.66 -3.26
N ASP A 46 16.24 -9.26 -2.32
CA ASP A 46 17.23 -10.31 -2.60
C ASP A 46 18.24 -9.84 -3.67
N THR A 47 18.64 -8.57 -3.60
CA THR A 47 19.49 -7.93 -4.61
C THR A 47 20.39 -6.86 -3.96
N PRO A 48 21.67 -7.14 -3.73
CA PRO A 48 22.63 -6.15 -3.23
C PRO A 48 22.71 -4.91 -4.12
N GLY A 49 22.63 -3.72 -3.52
CA GLY A 49 22.66 -2.44 -4.21
C GLY A 49 21.35 -2.02 -4.87
N SER A 50 20.26 -2.77 -4.67
CA SER A 50 18.93 -2.43 -5.20
C SER A 50 18.43 -1.08 -4.68
N TYR A 51 18.72 -0.73 -3.43
CA TYR A 51 18.31 0.55 -2.84
C TYR A 51 18.92 1.73 -3.60
N SER A 52 20.23 1.70 -3.80
CA SER A 52 20.94 2.76 -4.52
C SER A 52 20.46 2.87 -5.97
N LYS A 53 20.21 1.73 -6.64
CA LYS A 53 19.63 1.71 -8.00
C LYS A 53 18.21 2.27 -8.03
N LEU A 54 17.40 1.97 -7.01
CA LEU A 54 16.05 2.51 -6.89
C LEU A 54 16.07 4.03 -6.71
N LEU A 55 16.93 4.58 -5.86
CA LEU A 55 17.07 6.05 -5.72
C LEU A 55 17.51 6.69 -7.05
N GLN A 56 18.44 6.07 -7.77
CA GLN A 56 18.83 6.53 -9.11
C GLN A 56 17.66 6.48 -10.11
N SER A 57 16.83 5.45 -10.01
CA SER A 57 15.65 5.27 -10.86
C SER A 57 14.60 6.35 -10.63
N ILE A 58 14.33 6.67 -9.37
CA ILE A 58 13.46 7.77 -8.97
C ILE A 58 14.01 9.09 -9.52
N GLN A 59 15.31 9.35 -9.31
CA GLN A 59 15.96 10.56 -9.82
C GLN A 59 15.86 10.68 -11.35
N ASN A 60 16.10 9.59 -12.09
CA ASN A 60 16.00 9.57 -13.55
C ASN A 60 14.57 9.85 -14.03
N ALA A 61 13.58 9.20 -13.42
CA ALA A 61 12.17 9.40 -13.75
C ALA A 61 11.74 10.85 -13.52
N LEU A 62 12.04 11.40 -12.34
CA LEU A 62 11.71 12.78 -11.99
C LEU A 62 12.42 13.79 -12.91
N LYS A 63 13.71 13.56 -13.23
CA LYS A 63 14.48 14.41 -14.16
C LYS A 63 13.86 14.48 -15.56
N LEU A 64 13.21 13.41 -16.01
CA LEU A 64 12.55 13.33 -17.32
C LEU A 64 11.06 13.71 -17.26
N GLY A 65 10.59 14.26 -16.14
CA GLY A 65 9.20 14.67 -15.96
C GLY A 65 8.22 13.50 -15.99
N ILE A 66 8.64 12.32 -15.55
CA ILE A 66 7.74 11.19 -15.24
C ILE A 66 7.37 11.31 -13.76
N ARG A 67 6.07 11.28 -13.45
CA ARG A 67 5.59 11.28 -12.07
C ARG A 67 5.99 9.98 -11.38
N VAL A 68 6.36 10.09 -10.12
CA VAL A 68 6.73 8.93 -9.29
C VAL A 68 5.75 8.81 -8.14
N GLN A 69 5.31 7.58 -7.90
CA GLN A 69 4.61 7.17 -6.69
C GLN A 69 5.35 5.99 -6.08
N LEU A 70 5.14 5.78 -4.78
CA LEU A 70 5.83 4.72 -4.06
C LEU A 70 4.84 3.72 -3.50
N ASN A 71 5.22 2.45 -3.59
CA ASN A 71 4.49 1.34 -2.99
C ASN A 71 5.40 0.61 -2.01
N CYS A 72 4.90 0.31 -0.82
CA CYS A 72 5.60 -0.46 0.21
C CYS A 72 4.73 -1.64 0.65
N VAL A 73 5.27 -2.85 0.57
CA VAL A 73 4.64 -4.01 1.20
C VAL A 73 5.08 -4.07 2.66
N ILE A 74 4.12 -3.96 3.58
CA ILE A 74 4.36 -4.05 5.03
C ILE A 74 4.66 -5.51 5.38
N ASN A 75 5.77 -5.73 6.08
CA ASN A 75 6.24 -7.04 6.52
C ASN A 75 7.03 -6.91 7.83
N LYS A 76 7.39 -8.05 8.43
CA LYS A 76 8.11 -8.10 9.71
C LYS A 76 9.38 -7.24 9.76
N TYR A 77 10.07 -7.07 8.64
CA TYR A 77 11.36 -6.39 8.59
C TYR A 77 11.24 -4.87 8.41
N ASN A 78 10.07 -4.33 8.07
CA ASN A 78 9.88 -2.89 7.87
C ASN A 78 8.74 -2.25 8.68
N GLN A 79 7.92 -3.07 9.33
CA GLN A 79 6.73 -2.65 10.07
C GLN A 79 6.97 -1.57 11.14
N ASP A 80 8.17 -1.50 11.73
CA ASP A 80 8.49 -0.59 12.83
C ASP A 80 9.12 0.74 12.38
N HIS A 81 9.26 0.98 11.07
CA HIS A 81 9.91 2.18 10.53
C HIS A 81 9.36 2.65 9.17
N LEU A 82 8.05 2.44 8.94
CA LEU A 82 7.32 2.98 7.80
C LEU A 82 7.34 4.52 7.78
N ASP A 83 7.15 5.16 8.94
CA ASP A 83 7.21 6.61 9.12
C ASP A 83 8.60 7.19 8.77
N LYS A 84 9.66 6.56 9.29
CA LYS A 84 11.05 6.95 9.00
C LYS A 84 11.35 6.84 7.52
N THR A 85 10.83 5.79 6.88
CA THR A 85 10.99 5.56 5.44
C THR A 85 10.35 6.70 4.64
N VAL A 86 9.11 7.04 4.93
CA VAL A 86 8.42 8.14 4.23
C VAL A 86 9.09 9.49 4.48
N ARG A 87 9.49 9.80 5.72
CA ARG A 87 10.17 11.06 6.05
C ARG A 87 11.50 11.20 5.31
N CYS A 88 12.29 10.11 5.24
CA CYS A 88 13.54 10.08 4.50
C CYS A 88 13.31 10.39 3.02
N ILE A 89 12.33 9.72 2.40
CA ILE A 89 12.10 9.85 0.97
C ILE A 89 11.44 11.17 0.60
N ALA A 90 10.49 11.67 1.40
CA ALA A 90 9.90 12.99 1.20
C ALA A 90 10.94 14.11 1.31
N LYS A 91 11.98 13.92 2.14
CA LYS A 91 13.11 14.84 2.24
C LYS A 91 14.01 14.79 1.00
N ILE A 92 14.32 13.61 0.47
CA ILE A 92 15.20 13.44 -0.70
C ILE A 92 14.48 13.84 -2.00
N PHE A 93 13.20 13.44 -2.14
CA PHE A 93 12.39 13.63 -3.33
C PHE A 93 11.05 14.30 -2.99
N PRO A 94 11.04 15.61 -2.69
CA PRO A 94 9.83 16.32 -2.32
C PRO A 94 8.76 16.31 -3.43
N GLN A 95 9.15 16.06 -4.69
CA GLN A 95 8.22 15.95 -5.83
C GLN A 95 7.29 14.73 -5.75
N ILE A 96 7.58 13.71 -4.93
CA ILE A 96 6.73 12.52 -4.79
C ILE A 96 5.49 12.89 -3.97
N GLN A 97 4.30 12.72 -4.54
CA GLN A 97 3.03 13.15 -3.94
C GLN A 97 2.11 12.03 -3.46
N HIS A 98 2.41 10.77 -3.79
CA HIS A 98 1.55 9.65 -3.45
C HIS A 98 2.33 8.43 -2.94
N PHE A 99 1.82 7.86 -1.86
CA PHE A 99 2.40 6.70 -1.16
C PHE A 99 1.32 5.64 -0.96
N VAL A 100 1.67 4.38 -1.21
CA VAL A 100 0.78 3.25 -1.03
C VAL A 100 1.45 2.25 -0.10
N TRP A 101 0.69 1.78 0.88
CA TRP A 101 1.06 0.61 1.66
C TRP A 101 0.14 -0.54 1.33
N ASN A 102 0.73 -1.70 1.06
CA ASN A 102 0.02 -2.96 0.95
C ASN A 102 0.39 -3.82 2.16
N ASN A 103 -0.58 -4.31 2.92
CA ASN A 103 -0.29 -5.42 3.80
C ASN A 103 0.16 -6.65 2.96
N LEU A 104 1.09 -7.44 3.50
CA LEU A 104 1.66 -8.59 2.80
C LEU A 104 0.55 -9.56 2.37
N ASP A 105 0.55 -9.97 1.11
CA ASP A 105 -0.40 -10.95 0.60
C ASP A 105 0.23 -12.35 0.72
N PRO A 106 -0.23 -13.21 1.65
CA PRO A 106 0.39 -14.51 1.89
C PRO A 106 0.31 -15.47 0.71
N LEU A 107 -0.64 -15.26 -0.20
CA LEU A 107 -0.79 -16.08 -1.41
C LEU A 107 0.23 -15.71 -2.50
N MET A 108 0.82 -14.52 -2.41
CA MET A 108 1.79 -13.99 -3.38
C MET A 108 3.24 -14.04 -2.87
N MET A 109 3.45 -14.61 -1.68
CA MET A 109 4.78 -14.78 -1.09
C MET A 109 5.60 -15.83 -1.85
N ARG A 110 6.92 -15.78 -1.67
CA ARG A 110 7.79 -16.88 -2.11
C ARG A 110 7.32 -18.17 -1.44
N LYS A 111 7.25 -19.26 -2.20
CA LYS A 111 6.88 -20.59 -1.69
C LYS A 111 8.07 -21.23 -0.96
N THR A 112 8.37 -20.74 0.24
CA THR A 112 9.47 -21.24 1.10
C THR A 112 8.97 -21.43 2.53
N ASP A 113 9.62 -22.32 3.29
CA ASP A 113 9.22 -22.63 4.67
C ASP A 113 9.35 -21.42 5.61
N VAL A 114 10.26 -20.50 5.29
CA VAL A 114 10.50 -19.27 6.07
C VAL A 114 9.57 -18.12 5.69
N ALA A 115 8.80 -18.25 4.59
CA ALA A 115 7.98 -17.16 4.08
C ALA A 115 7.04 -16.64 5.18
N LEU A 116 6.32 -17.52 5.86
CA LEU A 116 5.37 -17.14 6.92
C LEU A 116 6.01 -16.38 8.08
N SER A 117 7.32 -16.58 8.32
CA SER A 117 8.04 -15.83 9.36
C SER A 117 8.17 -14.33 9.05
N THR A 118 7.84 -13.91 7.82
CA THR A 118 7.91 -12.53 7.35
C THR A 118 6.58 -11.78 7.47
N LEU A 119 5.50 -12.47 7.87
CA LEU A 119 4.21 -11.84 8.14
C LEU A 119 4.36 -10.73 9.19
N PRO A 120 3.73 -9.56 8.99
CA PRO A 120 3.81 -8.46 9.95
C PRO A 120 2.95 -8.72 11.18
N ASP A 121 3.38 -8.15 12.28
CA ASP A 121 2.58 -7.85 13.46
C ASP A 121 1.81 -6.56 13.21
N PHE A 122 0.47 -6.64 13.24
CA PHE A 122 -0.38 -5.50 12.89
C PHE A 122 -0.34 -4.38 13.94
N ASP A 123 -0.10 -4.69 15.22
CA ASP A 123 0.00 -3.68 16.27
C ASP A 123 1.29 -2.87 16.12
N ILE A 124 2.40 -3.53 15.79
CA ILE A 124 3.67 -2.86 15.51
C ILE A 124 3.56 -2.02 14.24
N ALA A 125 3.04 -2.63 13.16
CA ALA A 125 2.85 -1.94 11.88
C ALA A 125 1.96 -0.70 12.01
N SER A 126 0.85 -0.81 12.74
CA SER A 126 -0.13 0.26 12.95
C SER A 126 0.51 1.52 13.54
N ARG A 127 1.36 1.38 14.57
CA ARG A 127 2.03 2.52 15.23
C ARG A 127 2.86 3.33 14.24
N SER A 128 3.73 2.67 13.48
CA SER A 128 4.57 3.37 12.50
C SER A 128 3.75 3.85 11.30
N LEU A 129 2.73 3.12 10.87
CA LEU A 129 1.87 3.51 9.75
C LEU A 129 1.06 4.78 10.05
N VAL A 130 0.46 4.89 11.25
CA VAL A 130 -0.30 6.08 11.67
C VAL A 130 0.60 7.32 11.70
N GLU A 131 1.84 7.19 12.20
CA GLU A 131 2.82 8.29 12.16
C GLU A 131 3.21 8.68 10.73
N ALA A 132 3.34 7.71 9.83
CA ALA A 132 3.63 7.96 8.43
C ALA A 132 2.49 8.72 7.75
N MET A 133 1.24 8.28 7.93
CA MET A 133 0.04 8.92 7.38
C MET A 133 -0.15 10.33 7.96
N SER A 134 0.03 10.50 9.26
CA SER A 134 -0.03 11.81 9.93
C SER A 134 1.03 12.78 9.42
N PHE A 135 2.23 12.29 9.09
CA PHE A 135 3.26 13.10 8.46
C PHE A 135 2.87 13.51 7.04
N LEU A 136 2.36 12.58 6.23
CA LEU A 136 1.97 12.86 4.85
C LEU A 136 0.80 13.84 4.77
N GLU A 137 -0.25 13.66 5.59
CA GLU A 137 -1.42 14.54 5.60
C GLU A 137 -1.02 15.98 5.97
N ARG A 138 -0.14 16.17 6.97
CA ARG A 138 0.39 17.49 7.35
C ARG A 138 1.28 18.15 6.28
N ASN A 139 1.73 17.42 5.28
CA ASN A 139 2.59 17.91 4.21
C ASN A 139 1.87 17.87 2.85
N ASP A 140 0.53 17.85 2.85
CA ASP A 140 -0.33 17.87 1.66
C ASP A 140 -0.02 16.73 0.67
N LYS A 141 0.43 15.58 1.20
CA LYS A 141 0.72 14.38 0.41
C LYS A 141 -0.41 13.37 0.55
N THR A 142 -0.71 12.70 -0.55
CA THR A 142 -1.78 11.71 -0.62
C THR A 142 -1.26 10.31 -0.35
N PHE A 143 -2.13 9.41 0.13
CA PHE A 143 -1.75 8.04 0.39
C PHE A 143 -2.92 7.05 0.36
N ARG A 144 -2.58 5.76 0.28
CA ARG A 144 -3.52 4.64 0.37
C ARG A 144 -2.95 3.49 1.20
N VAL A 145 -3.84 2.75 1.84
CA VAL A 145 -3.53 1.49 2.52
C VAL A 145 -4.43 0.40 1.97
N GLU A 146 -3.86 -0.75 1.62
CA GLU A 146 -4.58 -1.93 1.13
C GLU A 146 -4.38 -3.12 2.08
N ARG A 147 -5.40 -3.98 2.16
CA ARG A 147 -5.40 -5.27 2.89
C ARG A 147 -5.10 -5.15 4.39
N LEU A 148 -5.28 -3.97 4.98
CA LEU A 148 -5.18 -3.74 6.42
C LEU A 148 -6.56 -3.36 6.97
N PRO A 149 -7.08 -4.04 8.01
CA PRO A 149 -8.34 -3.66 8.63
C PRO A 149 -8.28 -2.24 9.20
N ILE A 150 -9.35 -1.47 9.04
CA ILE A 150 -9.34 -0.04 9.39
C ILE A 150 -9.14 0.24 10.89
N CYS A 151 -9.35 -0.75 11.77
CA CYS A 151 -9.03 -0.62 13.19
C CYS A 151 -7.53 -0.45 13.49
N PHE A 152 -6.65 -0.78 12.54
CA PHE A 152 -5.19 -0.57 12.63
C PHE A 152 -4.72 0.74 11.99
N MET A 153 -5.64 1.59 11.55
CA MET A 153 -5.34 2.88 10.93
C MET A 153 -6.36 3.94 11.36
N LYS A 154 -6.68 3.94 12.66
CA LYS A 154 -7.66 4.84 13.28
C LYS A 154 -7.39 6.30 12.91
N GLY A 155 -8.43 7.03 12.53
CA GLY A 155 -8.38 8.41 12.04
C GLY A 155 -8.06 8.54 10.54
N PHE A 156 -7.63 7.44 9.90
CA PHE A 156 -7.29 7.38 8.49
C PHE A 156 -8.14 6.38 7.72
N GLU A 157 -9.31 5.97 8.23
CA GLU A 157 -10.19 4.96 7.66
C GLU A 157 -10.50 5.21 6.18
N TRP A 158 -10.68 6.50 5.83
CA TRP A 158 -10.91 6.98 4.47
C TRP A 158 -9.77 6.66 3.48
N ALA A 159 -8.57 6.38 3.99
CA ALA A 159 -7.39 6.03 3.21
C ALA A 159 -7.37 4.55 2.80
N SER A 160 -8.19 3.69 3.41
CA SER A 160 -8.28 2.27 3.05
C SER A 160 -8.90 2.09 1.65
N THR A 161 -8.20 1.36 0.79
CA THR A 161 -8.65 1.08 -0.57
C THR A 161 -9.91 0.23 -0.58
N GLU A 162 -10.01 -0.78 0.28
CA GLU A 162 -11.18 -1.66 0.37
C GLU A 162 -12.39 -0.91 0.93
N THR A 163 -12.22 -0.12 1.99
CA THR A 163 -13.29 0.73 2.54
C THR A 163 -13.86 1.67 1.50
N ARG A 164 -13.02 2.29 0.66
CA ARG A 164 -13.52 3.13 -0.43
C ARG A 164 -14.34 2.36 -1.44
N LYS A 165 -13.90 1.16 -1.82
CA LYS A 165 -14.63 0.33 -2.77
C LYS A 165 -15.98 -0.11 -2.22
N ILE A 166 -16.05 -0.44 -0.93
CA ILE A 166 -17.30 -0.75 -0.22
C ILE A 166 -18.22 0.47 -0.23
N VAL A 167 -17.73 1.65 0.17
CA VAL A 167 -18.55 2.87 0.28
C VAL A 167 -19.03 3.42 -1.08
N LYS A 168 -18.22 3.25 -2.12
CA LYS A 168 -18.52 3.75 -3.48
C LYS A 168 -19.16 2.71 -4.39
N ASP A 169 -19.33 1.48 -3.90
CA ASP A 169 -19.76 0.33 -4.70
C ASP A 169 -18.93 0.18 -5.99
N GLU A 170 -17.60 0.32 -5.85
CA GLU A 170 -16.68 0.31 -6.99
C GLU A 170 -16.48 -1.12 -7.52
N GLU A 171 -16.64 -1.26 -8.83
CA GLU A 171 -16.28 -2.46 -9.56
C GLU A 171 -14.82 -2.42 -10.02
N ARG A 172 -14.14 -3.57 -9.99
CA ARG A 172 -12.82 -3.70 -10.62
C ARG A 172 -12.89 -4.65 -11.79
N ILE A 173 -12.61 -4.12 -12.98
CA ILE A 173 -12.43 -4.90 -14.20
C ILE A 173 -10.92 -5.05 -14.43
N VAL A 174 -10.45 -6.29 -14.48
CA VAL A 174 -9.06 -6.63 -14.81
C VAL A 174 -9.06 -7.32 -16.16
N HIS A 175 -8.44 -6.67 -17.14
CA HIS A 175 -8.13 -7.28 -18.43
C HIS A 175 -6.78 -7.98 -18.29
N PHE A 176 -6.79 -9.30 -18.29
CA PHE A 176 -5.57 -10.08 -18.35
C PHE A 176 -5.19 -10.26 -19.82
N LEU A 177 -3.90 -10.18 -20.11
CA LEU A 177 -3.36 -10.41 -21.44
C LEU A 177 -3.13 -11.90 -21.73
N ASP A 178 -3.63 -12.77 -20.85
CA ASP A 178 -3.60 -14.23 -20.95
C ASP A 178 -5.01 -14.82 -20.98
N ASP A 179 -5.11 -16.14 -20.90
CA ASP A 179 -6.36 -16.91 -21.01
C ASP A 179 -7.44 -16.54 -19.97
N ARG A 180 -7.10 -15.73 -18.95
CA ARG A 180 -8.07 -15.21 -17.97
C ARG A 180 -8.96 -14.09 -18.53
N ILE A 181 -8.67 -13.59 -19.74
CA ILE A 181 -9.41 -12.60 -20.55
C ILE A 181 -9.85 -11.38 -19.74
N ILE A 182 -10.99 -11.46 -19.04
CA ILE A 182 -11.55 -10.40 -18.21
C ILE A 182 -12.05 -11.00 -16.90
N THR A 183 -11.59 -10.45 -15.78
CA THR A 183 -12.16 -10.71 -14.46
C THR A 183 -12.85 -9.46 -13.93
N ARG A 184 -14.12 -9.59 -13.51
CA ARG A 184 -14.90 -8.53 -12.87
C ARG A 184 -15.08 -8.86 -11.38
N GLN A 185 -14.55 -8.00 -10.52
CA GLN A 185 -14.69 -8.11 -9.07
C GLN A 185 -15.72 -7.11 -8.57
N LEU A 186 -16.71 -7.60 -7.83
CA LEU A 186 -17.86 -6.86 -7.28
C LEU A 186 -18.01 -7.13 -5.77
N GLY A 187 -18.51 -6.16 -5.01
CA GLY A 187 -19.03 -6.32 -3.63
C GLY A 187 -18.26 -7.29 -2.71
N LYS A 188 -18.64 -8.58 -2.75
CA LYS A 188 -18.07 -9.69 -1.96
C LYS A 188 -16.54 -9.85 -2.03
N TYR A 189 -15.89 -9.38 -3.08
CA TYR A 189 -14.41 -9.44 -3.18
C TYR A 189 -13.71 -8.45 -2.25
N TRP A 190 -14.42 -7.46 -1.73
CA TRP A 190 -13.90 -6.45 -0.83
C TRP A 190 -14.13 -6.78 0.65
N THR A 191 -14.83 -7.88 0.93
CA THR A 191 -15.07 -8.38 2.28
C THR A 191 -14.23 -9.62 2.56
N HIS A 192 -13.67 -9.67 3.75
CA HIS A 192 -12.80 -10.70 4.30
C HIS A 192 -13.32 -11.11 5.68
N ASP A 193 -12.56 -11.96 6.37
CA ASP A 193 -12.97 -12.53 7.65
C ASP A 193 -13.17 -11.44 8.70
N LYS A 194 -14.34 -11.44 9.34
CA LYS A 194 -14.66 -10.60 10.50
C LYS A 194 -14.83 -11.50 11.71
N LEU A 195 -14.21 -11.11 12.82
CA LEU A 195 -14.30 -11.87 14.07
C LEU A 195 -15.59 -11.54 14.82
N GLU A 196 -15.89 -12.31 15.86
CA GLU A 196 -17.07 -12.11 16.71
C GLU A 196 -17.11 -10.68 17.30
N GLU A 197 -15.95 -10.17 17.71
CA GLU A 197 -15.79 -8.82 18.25
C GLU A 197 -16.18 -7.74 17.22
N CYS A 198 -16.09 -8.02 15.91
CA CYS A 198 -16.49 -7.07 14.87
C CYS A 198 -18.00 -6.80 14.84
N LYS A 199 -18.84 -7.64 15.47
CA LYS A 199 -20.29 -7.40 15.55
C LYS A 199 -20.62 -6.15 16.36
N GLU A 200 -19.76 -5.82 17.31
CA GLU A 200 -19.88 -4.63 18.16
C GLU A 200 -19.19 -3.40 17.57
N CYS A 201 -18.65 -3.46 16.34
CA CYS A 201 -17.91 -2.36 15.74
C CYS A 201 -18.82 -1.48 14.86
N ASP A 202 -18.92 -0.19 15.18
CA ASP A 202 -19.76 0.76 14.42
C ASP A 202 -19.23 1.01 13.00
N LEU A 203 -17.92 0.77 12.79
CA LEU A 203 -17.27 0.85 11.48
C LEU A 203 -17.32 -0.47 10.70
N SER A 204 -17.87 -1.55 11.27
CA SER A 204 -17.97 -2.85 10.60
C SER A 204 -18.60 -2.79 9.20
N PRO A 205 -19.67 -2.00 8.94
CA PRO A 205 -20.29 -1.94 7.60
C PRO A 205 -19.36 -1.46 6.48
N ILE A 206 -18.32 -0.66 6.82
CA ILE A 206 -17.38 -0.11 5.84
C ILE A 206 -15.97 -0.74 5.96
N CYS A 207 -15.78 -1.69 6.87
CA CYS A 207 -14.54 -2.43 7.03
C CYS A 207 -14.56 -3.70 6.19
N SER A 208 -13.46 -3.96 5.47
CA SER A 208 -13.26 -5.20 4.73
C SER A 208 -13.02 -6.41 5.65
N GLY A 209 -12.45 -6.24 6.84
CA GLY A 209 -12.04 -7.34 7.72
C GLY A 209 -10.57 -7.73 7.51
N VAL A 210 -10.18 -8.90 8.02
CA VAL A 210 -8.80 -9.40 7.95
C VAL A 210 -8.66 -10.35 6.75
N TYR A 211 -7.87 -9.95 5.76
CA TYR A 211 -7.60 -10.76 4.57
C TYR A 211 -6.86 -12.05 4.95
N GLU A 212 -7.35 -13.20 4.46
CA GLU A 212 -6.75 -14.53 4.69
C GLU A 212 -6.48 -14.85 6.18
N ARG A 213 -7.43 -14.50 7.06
CA ARG A 213 -7.26 -14.61 8.51
C ARG A 213 -7.09 -16.04 8.96
N GLU A 214 -8.03 -16.91 8.63
CA GLU A 214 -8.05 -18.27 9.18
C GLU A 214 -6.75 -19.03 8.91
N LYS A 215 -6.16 -18.79 7.73
CA LYS A 215 -5.00 -19.53 7.25
C LYS A 215 -3.66 -18.90 7.66
N TYR A 216 -3.53 -17.57 7.61
CA TYR A 216 -2.22 -16.91 7.76
C TYR A 216 -2.21 -15.85 8.87
N TYR A 217 -3.30 -15.11 9.06
CA TYR A 217 -3.38 -14.02 10.04
C TYR A 217 -4.23 -14.38 11.27
N ASN A 218 -4.23 -15.64 11.68
CA ASN A 218 -5.07 -16.16 12.77
C ASN A 218 -4.69 -15.59 14.15
N TYR A 219 -3.49 -15.03 14.27
CA TYR A 219 -2.99 -14.32 15.45
C TYR A 219 -3.48 -12.87 15.56
N VAL A 220 -4.04 -12.31 14.48
CA VAL A 220 -4.50 -10.91 14.47
C VAL A 220 -5.73 -10.76 15.36
N LYS A 221 -5.64 -9.84 16.32
CA LYS A 221 -6.73 -9.44 17.21
C LYS A 221 -7.29 -8.10 16.74
N VAL A 222 -8.55 -8.08 16.33
CA VAL A 222 -9.21 -6.84 15.89
C VAL A 222 -9.57 -5.96 17.08
N VAL A 223 -9.65 -4.65 16.84
CA VAL A 223 -10.04 -3.66 17.85
C VAL A 223 -11.32 -2.97 17.39
N PRO A 224 -12.50 -3.41 17.86
CA PRO A 224 -13.77 -2.77 17.53
C PRO A 224 -13.73 -1.26 17.84
N GLN A 225 -14.26 -0.45 16.93
CA GLN A 225 -14.32 1.00 17.08
C GLN A 225 -15.77 1.40 17.37
N LYS A 226 -15.95 2.23 18.40
CA LYS A 226 -17.21 2.91 18.68
C LYS A 226 -17.12 4.33 18.18
N VAL A 227 -18.04 4.71 17.29
CA VAL A 227 -18.10 6.05 16.70
C VAL A 227 -19.55 6.53 16.66
N THR A 228 -19.73 7.83 16.78
CA THR A 228 -21.03 8.46 16.57
C THR A 228 -21.47 8.33 15.11
N LYS A 229 -22.77 8.42 14.87
CA LYS A 229 -23.32 8.47 13.51
C LYS A 229 -22.69 9.59 12.67
N GLN A 230 -22.46 10.75 13.28
CA GLN A 230 -21.84 11.90 12.62
C GLN A 230 -20.39 11.62 12.19
N GLU A 231 -19.59 10.95 13.04
CA GLU A 231 -18.23 10.57 12.69
C GLU A 231 -18.19 9.58 11.52
N LEU A 232 -19.08 8.58 11.51
CA LEU A 232 -19.21 7.65 10.39
C LEU A 232 -19.60 8.37 9.10
N GLU A 233 -20.57 9.28 9.15
CA GLU A 233 -20.98 10.09 8.01
C GLU A 233 -19.81 10.95 7.49
N ASN A 234 -19.01 11.55 8.37
CA ASN A 234 -17.84 12.33 7.99
C ASN A 234 -16.77 11.49 7.28
N ILE A 235 -16.53 10.26 7.75
CA ILE A 235 -15.61 9.32 7.09
C ILE A 235 -16.12 9.01 5.67
N ILE A 236 -17.41 8.70 5.53
CA ILE A 236 -18.04 8.40 4.23
C ILE A 236 -17.97 9.60 3.29
N LEU A 237 -18.20 10.81 3.79
CA LEU A 237 -18.10 12.04 2.99
C LEU A 237 -16.66 12.27 2.51
N LYS A 238 -15.66 12.11 3.37
CA LYS A 238 -14.23 12.21 3.00
C LYS A 238 -13.80 11.15 1.98
N ILE A 239 -14.45 9.98 1.99
CA ILE A 239 -14.23 8.96 0.96
C ILE A 239 -14.79 9.39 -0.39
N LYS A 240 -15.99 10.00 -0.37
CA LYS A 240 -16.75 10.38 -1.57
C LYS A 240 -16.21 11.62 -2.26
N SER A 241 -15.65 12.58 -1.52
CA SER A 241 -14.84 13.69 -2.07
C SER A 241 -13.66 13.17 -2.89
#